data_AF-A0A853IEE9-F1
#
_entry.id   AF-A0A853IEE9-F1
#
_cell.length_a   1.000
_cell.length_b   1.000
_cell.length_c   1.000
_cell.angle_alpha   90.00
_cell.angle_beta   90.00
_cell.angle_gamma   90.00
#
_symmetry.space_group_name_H-M   'P 1'
#
loop_
_entity.id
_entity.type
_entity.pdbx_description
1 polymer ?
#
loop_
_entity_poly.entity_id
_entity_poly.type
_entity_poly.pdbx_seq_one_letter_code
_entity_poly.pdbx_strand_id
1 'polypeptide(L)'
;KYDSQDNLTQVTDPRGVATTYQYDGLGRLVKEISPSSGETVYSHDAAGNVTQKVDGRGVVTKYSYDALNRQTSRSYPASPELNVTYLYDNTNDGSKGIGRLTGIQDQSGLIAYHYDDRGNVTKTMRSVSLNGKDQFFGVAYGYNLANQLTRIQYPSGLTISYQRNSNGQVNQVTGQFKGSDQTINLANNIGYVPFGPVQQLTWGNGKTLNRQYDQDLQLIQQTVQGIQELNYQYDPNGNITGIDNLLAEQNNSSYGYDPLDRLIEEQANYGRKTYEYDPVGNRTKRTTEK
;
A
#
# COMPACT_ATOMS: atom_id res chain seq x y z
N LYS A 1 13.04 1.54 28.52
CA LYS A 1 12.90 2.17 29.86
C LYS A 1 11.59 2.92 29.90
N TYR A 2 10.99 3.03 31.09
CA TYR A 2 9.69 3.69 31.28
C TYR A 2 9.79 4.73 32.40
N ASP A 3 8.94 5.75 32.37
CA ASP A 3 8.74 6.67 33.50
C ASP A 3 7.72 6.09 34.51
N SER A 4 7.35 6.87 35.53
CA SER A 4 6.38 6.47 36.57
C SER A 4 4.93 6.44 36.10
N GLN A 5 4.65 6.91 34.88
CA GLN A 5 3.34 6.83 34.22
C GLN A 5 3.32 5.72 33.16
N ASP A 6 4.33 4.85 33.15
CA ASP A 6 4.53 3.77 32.17
C ASP A 6 4.71 4.27 30.73
N ASN A 7 5.13 5.52 30.52
CA ASN A 7 5.49 6.00 29.18
C ASN A 7 6.91 5.54 28.81
N LEU A 8 7.10 5.11 27.56
CA LEU A 8 8.38 4.64 27.04
C LEU A 8 9.38 5.80 26.91
N THR A 9 10.38 5.89 27.77
CA THR A 9 11.36 6.99 27.79
C THR A 9 12.64 6.71 27.02
N GLN A 10 12.98 5.44 26.79
CA GLN A 10 14.20 5.07 26.07
C GLN A 10 14.10 3.68 25.45
N VAL A 11 14.55 3.56 24.22
CA VAL A 11 14.85 2.28 23.54
C VAL A 11 16.34 2.28 23.20
N THR A 12 17.02 1.17 23.47
CA THR A 12 18.42 0.97 23.09
C THR A 12 18.49 -0.21 22.13
N ASP A 13 19.07 0.01 20.95
CA ASP A 13 19.23 -1.04 19.95
C ASP A 13 20.34 -2.04 20.37
N PRO A 14 20.41 -3.22 19.73
CA PRO A 14 21.51 -4.18 19.93
C PRO A 14 22.94 -3.64 19.74
N ARG A 15 23.14 -2.47 19.13
CA ARG A 15 24.46 -1.80 19.03
C ARG A 15 24.74 -0.86 20.20
N GLY A 16 23.81 -0.73 21.15
CA GLY A 16 23.90 0.18 22.28
C GLY A 16 23.49 1.62 21.95
N VAL A 17 22.94 1.88 20.76
CA VAL A 17 22.50 3.21 20.35
C VAL A 17 21.11 3.47 20.91
N ALA A 18 20.93 4.58 21.62
CA ALA A 18 19.68 4.87 22.30
C ALA A 18 18.86 5.98 21.64
N THR A 19 17.56 5.74 21.49
CA THR A 19 16.55 6.75 21.20
C THR A 19 15.81 7.08 22.48
N THR A 20 15.62 8.37 22.77
CA THR A 20 14.93 8.84 23.98
C THR A 20 13.68 9.64 23.65
N TYR A 21 12.70 9.56 24.54
CA TYR A 21 11.39 10.20 24.41
C TYR A 21 11.10 11.02 25.67
N GLN A 22 10.51 12.20 25.49
CA GLN A 22 10.07 13.06 26.58
C GLN A 22 8.59 13.41 26.40
N TYR A 23 7.88 13.43 27.52
CA TYR A 23 6.43 13.63 27.56
C TYR A 23 6.10 14.86 28.41
N ASP A 24 4.96 15.49 28.11
CA ASP A 24 4.38 16.48 29.02
C ASP A 24 3.60 15.82 30.18
N GLY A 25 3.06 16.63 31.09
CA GLY A 25 2.31 16.13 32.25
C GLY A 25 1.01 15.40 31.92
N LEU A 26 0.56 15.43 30.65
CA LEU A 26 -0.59 14.68 30.16
C LEU A 26 -0.17 13.39 29.42
N GLY A 27 1.12 13.03 29.45
CA GLY A 27 1.65 11.84 28.78
C GLY A 27 1.78 11.99 27.26
N ARG A 28 1.80 13.23 26.73
CA ARG A 28 1.92 13.47 25.27
C ARG A 28 3.38 13.67 24.88
N LEU A 29 3.82 13.01 23.81
CA LEU A 29 5.21 13.05 23.35
C LEU A 29 5.60 14.45 22.86
N VAL A 30 6.44 15.18 23.59
CA VAL A 30 6.89 16.53 23.21
C VAL A 30 8.26 16.53 22.52
N LYS A 31 9.07 15.49 22.73
CA LYS A 31 10.42 15.42 22.18
C LYS A 31 10.89 13.99 21.95
N GLU A 32 11.48 13.75 20.80
CA GLU A 32 12.18 12.52 20.44
C GLU A 32 13.61 12.87 20.07
N ILE A 33 14.59 12.13 20.61
CA ILE A 33 16.00 12.30 20.25
C ILE A 33 16.51 10.95 19.78
N SER A 34 16.84 10.88 18.49
CA SER A 34 17.37 9.68 17.85
C SER A 34 18.71 10.00 17.19
N PRO A 35 19.74 9.17 17.38
CA PRO A 35 21.02 9.36 16.71
C PRO A 35 20.94 9.28 15.18
N SER A 36 19.92 8.60 14.62
CA SER A 36 19.76 8.45 13.17
C SER A 36 18.93 9.58 12.53
N SER A 37 17.93 10.11 13.23
CA SER A 37 16.99 11.11 12.71
C SER A 37 17.13 12.50 13.36
N GLY A 38 17.99 12.65 14.37
CA GLY A 38 18.18 13.87 15.12
C GLY A 38 17.11 14.11 16.18
N GLU A 39 16.99 15.37 16.60
CA GLU A 39 15.99 15.82 17.56
C GLU A 39 14.69 16.23 16.86
N THR A 40 13.57 15.64 17.26
CA THR A 40 12.24 16.03 16.79
C THR A 40 11.41 16.58 17.95
N VAL A 41 10.78 17.74 17.76
CA VAL A 41 9.96 18.41 18.77
C VAL A 41 8.52 18.54 18.31
N TYR A 42 7.57 18.33 19.22
CA TYR A 42 6.14 18.37 18.97
C TYR A 42 5.44 19.38 19.90
N SER A 43 4.55 20.18 19.33
CA SER A 43 3.62 21.05 20.08
C SER A 43 2.19 20.52 19.94
N HIS A 44 1.39 20.62 21.00
CA HIS A 44 0.01 20.14 21.02
C HIS A 44 -0.97 21.26 21.35
N ASP A 45 -2.20 21.16 20.83
CA ASP A 45 -3.33 21.95 21.32
C ASP A 45 -3.93 21.35 22.61
N ALA A 46 -5.00 21.97 23.11
CA ALA A 46 -5.71 21.50 24.31
C ALA A 46 -6.49 20.19 24.09
N ALA A 47 -6.84 19.87 22.84
CA ALA A 47 -7.49 18.61 22.48
C ALA A 47 -6.49 17.46 22.32
N GLY A 48 -5.18 17.75 22.35
CA GLY A 48 -4.11 16.77 22.20
C GLY A 48 -3.66 16.57 20.75
N ASN A 49 -4.13 17.38 19.80
CA ASN A 49 -3.67 17.31 18.42
C ASN A 49 -2.29 17.96 18.28
N VAL A 50 -1.40 17.38 17.46
CA VAL A 50 -0.09 17.96 17.15
C VAL A 50 -0.27 19.19 16.26
N THR A 51 0.02 20.39 16.75
CA THR A 51 -0.10 21.64 15.98
C THR A 51 1.20 22.01 15.25
N GLN A 52 2.34 21.52 15.73
CA GLN A 52 3.63 21.76 15.12
C GLN A 52 4.57 20.57 15.34
N LYS A 53 5.37 20.28 14.31
CA LYS A 53 6.51 19.37 14.35
C LYS A 53 7.74 20.10 13.84
N VAL A 54 8.86 19.99 14.56
CA VAL A 54 10.18 20.40 14.08
C VAL A 54 11.01 19.13 13.96
N ASP A 55 11.47 18.77 12.76
CA ASP A 55 12.29 17.55 12.55
C ASP A 55 13.77 17.79 12.92
N GLY A 56 14.58 16.72 12.92
CA GLY A 56 16.01 16.79 13.24
C GLY A 56 16.87 17.61 12.28
N ARG A 57 16.30 18.08 11.15
CA ARG A 57 16.94 19.02 10.22
C ARG A 57 16.47 20.46 10.47
N GLY A 58 15.61 20.69 11.45
CA GLY A 58 15.00 21.99 11.75
C GLY A 58 13.81 22.33 10.85
N VAL A 59 13.29 21.40 10.04
CA VAL A 59 12.14 21.68 9.17
C VAL A 59 10.87 21.77 10.01
N VAL A 60 10.20 22.92 9.95
CA VAL A 60 8.94 23.17 10.64
C VAL A 60 7.76 22.75 9.78
N THR A 61 6.93 21.86 10.31
CA THR A 61 5.60 21.53 9.77
C THR A 61 4.54 21.99 10.77
N LYS A 62 3.50 22.68 10.31
CA LYS A 62 2.35 23.07 11.13
C LYS A 62 1.09 22.35 10.66
N TYR A 63 0.21 22.07 11.61
CA TYR A 63 -1.05 21.38 11.37
C TYR A 63 -2.21 22.18 11.95
N SER A 64 -3.34 22.15 11.24
CA SER A 64 -4.59 22.76 11.68
C SER A 64 -5.69 21.71 11.67
N TYR A 65 -6.68 21.88 12.53
CA TYR A 65 -7.79 20.94 12.74
C TYR A 65 -9.12 21.68 12.73
N ASP A 66 -10.19 20.99 12.36
CA ASP A 66 -11.55 21.49 12.56
C ASP A 66 -12.07 21.17 13.97
N ALA A 67 -13.31 21.59 14.27
CA ALA A 67 -13.95 21.38 15.56
C ALA A 67 -14.21 19.89 15.90
N LEU A 68 -14.08 18.98 14.93
CA LEU A 68 -14.19 17.54 15.10
C LEU A 68 -12.81 16.88 15.21
N ASN A 69 -11.74 17.65 15.40
CA ASN A 69 -10.35 17.21 15.46
C ASN A 69 -9.85 16.52 14.17
N ARG A 70 -10.45 16.84 13.01
CA ARG A 70 -9.95 16.34 11.72
C ARG A 70 -8.96 17.34 11.15
N GLN A 71 -7.81 16.86 10.68
CA GLN A 71 -6.74 17.72 10.15
C GLN A 71 -7.21 18.41 8.86
N THR A 72 -7.25 19.74 8.85
CA THR A 72 -7.67 20.55 7.69
C THR A 72 -6.49 21.10 6.90
N SER A 73 -5.31 21.20 7.51
CA SER A 73 -4.11 21.70 6.83
C SER A 73 -2.84 21.06 7.36
N ARG A 74 -1.88 20.90 6.45
CA ARG A 74 -0.47 20.66 6.74
C ARG A 74 0.33 21.71 5.96
N SER A 75 1.03 22.57 6.68
CA SER A 75 1.79 23.66 6.07
C SER A 75 3.28 23.61 6.42
N TYR A 76 4.10 24.07 5.48
CA TYR A 76 5.55 24.15 5.60
C TYR A 76 5.93 25.63 5.41
N PRO A 77 6.09 26.41 6.49
CA PRO A 77 6.35 27.85 6.37
C PRO A 77 7.57 28.22 5.52
N ALA A 78 8.59 27.36 5.49
CA ALA A 78 9.78 27.54 4.67
C ALA A 78 9.61 27.08 3.20
N SER A 79 8.59 26.29 2.91
CA SER A 79 8.30 25.70 1.60
C SER A 79 6.78 25.66 1.34
N PRO A 80 6.10 26.82 1.19
CA PRO A 80 4.64 26.86 1.07
C PRO A 80 4.07 26.07 -0.11
N GLU A 81 4.89 25.79 -1.13
CA GLU A 81 4.58 24.92 -2.26
C GLU A 81 4.28 23.46 -1.86
N LEU A 82 4.73 23.03 -0.69
CA LEU A 82 4.44 21.70 -0.13
C LEU A 82 3.16 21.67 0.70
N ASN A 83 2.45 22.79 0.84
CA ASN A 83 1.25 22.87 1.66
C ASN A 83 0.15 21.95 1.11
N VAL A 84 -0.57 21.32 2.04
CA VAL A 84 -1.70 20.44 1.75
C VAL A 84 -2.91 20.91 2.56
N THR A 85 -4.05 21.00 1.89
CA THR A 85 -5.37 21.28 2.47
C THR A 85 -6.26 20.05 2.35
N TYR A 86 -6.95 19.70 3.42
CA TYR A 86 -7.89 18.59 3.48
C TYR A 86 -9.31 19.17 3.59
N LEU A 87 -10.18 18.73 2.70
CA LEU A 87 -11.56 19.17 2.61
C LEU A 87 -12.47 18.04 3.09
N TYR A 88 -13.45 18.37 3.90
CA TYR A 88 -14.41 17.42 4.44
C TYR A 88 -15.85 17.85 4.13
N ASP A 89 -16.77 16.90 4.25
CA ASP A 89 -18.21 17.16 4.31
C ASP A 89 -18.81 17.85 3.08
N ASN A 90 -18.11 17.84 1.94
CA ASN A 90 -18.65 18.39 0.71
C ASN A 90 -19.77 17.51 0.13
N THR A 91 -20.93 18.12 -0.11
CA THR A 91 -22.12 17.46 -0.69
C THR A 91 -22.44 17.90 -2.12
N ASN A 92 -21.51 18.58 -2.79
CA ASN A 92 -21.69 19.03 -4.16
C ASN A 92 -21.87 17.83 -5.11
N ASP A 93 -22.55 18.08 -6.23
CA ASP A 93 -22.89 17.08 -7.24
C ASP A 93 -23.52 15.79 -6.67
N GLY A 94 -24.33 15.94 -5.62
CA GLY A 94 -25.05 14.84 -4.98
C GLY A 94 -24.17 13.91 -4.13
N SER A 95 -22.92 14.27 -3.86
CA SER A 95 -22.03 13.51 -2.98
C SER A 95 -22.59 13.39 -1.56
N LYS A 96 -22.43 12.22 -0.94
CA LYS A 96 -22.77 11.96 0.47
C LYS A 96 -21.55 12.14 1.37
N GLY A 97 -20.87 13.28 1.23
CA GLY A 97 -19.57 13.53 1.85
C GLY A 97 -19.59 13.84 3.35
N ILE A 98 -20.75 14.07 3.98
CA ILE A 98 -20.83 14.39 5.41
C ILE A 98 -20.14 13.30 6.25
N GLY A 99 -19.27 13.75 7.15
CA GLY A 99 -18.41 12.92 8.00
C GLY A 99 -17.15 12.40 7.31
N ARG A 100 -16.89 12.74 6.04
CA ARG A 100 -15.85 12.11 5.21
C ARG A 100 -14.91 13.13 4.59
N LEU A 101 -13.68 12.69 4.31
CA LEU A 101 -12.71 13.45 3.51
C LEU A 101 -13.21 13.53 2.07
N THR A 102 -13.51 14.71 1.59
CA THR A 102 -14.04 14.94 0.23
C THR A 102 -13.03 15.55 -0.71
N GLY A 103 -11.88 16.01 -0.20
CA GLY A 103 -10.79 16.39 -1.09
C GLY A 103 -9.45 16.61 -0.41
N ILE A 104 -8.40 16.55 -1.21
CA ILE A 104 -7.02 16.88 -0.85
C ILE A 104 -6.52 17.84 -1.92
N GLN A 105 -6.08 19.02 -1.50
CA GLN A 105 -5.54 20.03 -2.39
C GLN A 105 -4.10 20.34 -2.01
N ASP A 106 -3.21 20.29 -2.99
CA ASP A 106 -1.83 20.75 -2.88
C ASP A 106 -1.46 21.58 -4.12
N GLN A 107 -0.18 21.90 -4.29
CA GLN A 107 0.29 22.66 -5.45
C GLN A 107 0.08 21.91 -6.78
N SER A 108 0.04 20.57 -6.78
CA SER A 108 -0.17 19.76 -7.98
C SER A 108 -1.63 19.76 -8.44
N GLY A 109 -2.57 20.06 -7.54
CA GLY A 109 -3.98 20.20 -7.85
C GLY A 109 -4.88 19.66 -6.73
N LEU A 110 -6.12 19.35 -7.10
CA LEU A 110 -7.17 18.82 -6.23
C LEU A 110 -7.42 17.36 -6.58
N ILE A 111 -7.45 16.49 -5.57
CA ILE A 111 -8.10 15.18 -5.61
C ILE A 111 -9.41 15.30 -4.84
N ALA A 112 -10.55 15.07 -5.48
CA ALA A 112 -11.87 15.11 -4.86
C ALA A 112 -12.56 13.74 -4.87
N TYR A 113 -13.35 13.46 -3.84
CA TYR A 113 -14.05 12.20 -3.61
C TYR A 113 -15.57 12.41 -3.52
N HIS A 114 -16.33 11.60 -4.25
CA HIS A 114 -17.78 11.55 -4.16
C HIS A 114 -18.20 10.23 -3.55
N TYR A 115 -19.22 10.27 -2.70
CA TYR A 115 -19.69 9.13 -1.94
C TYR A 115 -21.15 8.80 -2.24
N ASP A 116 -21.52 7.52 -2.19
CA ASP A 116 -22.92 7.09 -2.05
C ASP A 116 -23.38 7.10 -0.59
N ASP A 117 -24.67 6.85 -0.33
CA ASP A 117 -25.24 6.86 1.02
C ASP A 117 -24.65 5.76 1.94
N ARG A 118 -24.00 4.75 1.36
CA ARG A 118 -23.32 3.67 2.10
C ARG A 118 -21.84 3.98 2.35
N GLY A 119 -21.37 5.13 1.89
CA GLY A 119 -19.99 5.59 2.07
C GLY A 119 -19.00 5.02 1.05
N ASN A 120 -19.46 4.39 -0.03
CA ASN A 120 -18.58 3.95 -1.10
C ASN A 120 -18.15 5.14 -1.96
N VAL A 121 -16.87 5.19 -2.35
CA VAL A 121 -16.37 6.21 -3.28
C VAL A 121 -16.92 5.93 -4.68
N THR A 122 -17.86 6.75 -5.17
CA THR A 122 -18.48 6.60 -6.50
C THR A 122 -17.74 7.36 -7.59
N LYS A 123 -16.93 8.37 -7.24
CA LYS A 123 -16.10 9.11 -8.17
C LYS A 123 -14.87 9.68 -7.48
N THR A 124 -13.72 9.57 -8.12
CA THR A 124 -12.53 10.37 -7.80
C THR A 124 -12.27 11.33 -8.95
N MET A 125 -12.08 12.61 -8.65
CA MET A 125 -11.70 13.62 -9.64
C MET A 125 -10.32 14.15 -9.33
N ARG A 126 -9.47 14.27 -10.34
CA ARG A 126 -8.16 14.92 -10.22
C ARG A 126 -8.13 16.15 -11.09
N SER A 127 -7.78 17.31 -10.53
CA SER A 127 -7.44 18.48 -11.33
C SER A 127 -5.97 18.44 -11.73
N VAL A 128 -5.69 18.88 -12.96
CA VAL A 128 -4.35 19.14 -13.46
C VAL A 128 -4.40 20.52 -14.12
N SER A 129 -3.50 21.41 -13.72
CA SER A 129 -3.40 22.72 -14.37
C SER A 129 -2.65 22.57 -15.69
N LEU A 130 -3.32 22.88 -16.80
CA LEU A 130 -2.78 22.84 -18.15
C LEU A 130 -2.98 24.21 -18.79
N ASN A 131 -1.89 24.89 -19.13
CA ASN A 131 -1.89 26.24 -19.71
C ASN A 131 -2.69 27.27 -18.88
N GLY A 132 -2.57 27.20 -17.55
CA GLY A 132 -3.27 28.11 -16.64
C GLY A 132 -4.78 27.84 -16.49
N LYS A 133 -5.27 26.69 -16.96
CA LYS A 133 -6.64 26.22 -16.75
C LYS A 133 -6.65 24.85 -16.09
N ASP A 134 -7.49 24.69 -15.08
CA ASP A 134 -7.67 23.40 -14.42
C ASP A 134 -8.52 22.48 -15.29
N GLN A 135 -7.95 21.34 -15.66
CA GLN A 135 -8.67 20.23 -16.30
C GLN A 135 -8.94 19.14 -15.28
N PHE A 136 -10.14 18.56 -15.31
CA PHE A 136 -10.57 17.55 -14.36
C PHE A 136 -10.70 16.18 -15.02
N PHE A 137 -10.05 15.17 -14.45
CA PHE A 137 -10.11 13.79 -14.89
C PHE A 137 -10.84 12.96 -13.82
N GLY A 138 -11.96 12.35 -14.21
CA GLY A 138 -12.80 11.55 -13.32
C GLY A 138 -12.63 10.05 -13.54
N VAL A 139 -12.40 9.30 -12.46
CA VAL A 139 -12.61 7.86 -12.42
C VAL A 139 -13.90 7.60 -11.65
N ALA A 140 -14.85 6.89 -12.25
CA ALA A 140 -16.11 6.55 -11.61
C ALA A 140 -16.17 5.07 -11.22
N TYR A 141 -16.88 4.78 -10.15
CA TYR A 141 -16.99 3.45 -9.55
C TYR A 141 -18.46 3.06 -9.40
N GLY A 142 -18.75 1.79 -9.59
CA GLY A 142 -20.07 1.23 -9.28
C GLY A 142 -19.95 0.07 -8.31
N TYR A 143 -20.98 -0.09 -7.47
CA TYR A 143 -21.02 -1.10 -6.41
C TYR A 143 -22.34 -1.84 -6.45
N ASN A 144 -22.34 -3.11 -6.06
CA ASN A 144 -23.56 -3.86 -5.78
C ASN A 144 -24.14 -3.49 -4.40
N LEU A 145 -25.26 -4.11 -4.01
CA LEU A 145 -25.91 -3.87 -2.71
C LEU A 145 -25.04 -4.26 -1.51
N ALA A 146 -24.12 -5.21 -1.68
CA ALA A 146 -23.15 -5.65 -0.67
C ALA A 146 -21.88 -4.78 -0.61
N ASN A 147 -21.89 -3.57 -1.18
CA ASN A 147 -20.75 -2.63 -1.24
C ASN A 147 -19.52 -3.18 -1.98
N GLN A 148 -19.69 -4.18 -2.84
CA GLN A 148 -18.59 -4.73 -3.62
C GLN A 148 -18.47 -4.00 -4.95
N LEU A 149 -17.25 -3.63 -5.32
CA LEU A 149 -16.95 -2.99 -6.60
C LEU A 149 -17.37 -3.88 -7.77
N THR A 150 -18.15 -3.32 -8.69
CA THR A 150 -18.66 -3.97 -9.91
C THR A 150 -18.18 -3.31 -11.19
N ARG A 151 -17.80 -2.02 -11.15
CA ARG A 151 -17.21 -1.33 -12.32
C ARG A 151 -16.25 -0.22 -11.94
N ILE A 152 -15.27 0.03 -12.81
CA ILE A 152 -14.43 1.22 -12.84
C ILE A 152 -14.51 1.83 -14.23
N GLN A 153 -14.85 3.10 -14.34
CA GLN A 153 -14.85 3.84 -15.60
C GLN A 153 -13.73 4.90 -15.58
N TYR A 154 -12.84 4.82 -16.56
CA TYR A 154 -11.68 5.68 -16.69
C TYR A 154 -11.96 6.90 -17.59
N PRO A 155 -11.17 8.00 -17.44
CA PRO A 155 -11.27 9.17 -18.32
C PRO A 155 -11.10 8.87 -19.81
N SER A 156 -10.38 7.79 -20.15
CA SER A 156 -10.21 7.31 -21.53
C SER A 156 -11.50 6.77 -22.15
N GLY A 157 -12.57 6.62 -21.36
CA GLY A 157 -13.80 5.96 -21.78
C GLY A 157 -13.79 4.44 -21.59
N LEU A 158 -12.66 3.84 -21.18
CA LEU A 158 -12.60 2.43 -20.83
C LEU A 158 -13.38 2.16 -19.53
N THR A 159 -14.27 1.18 -19.57
CA THR A 159 -14.95 0.63 -18.40
C THR A 159 -14.45 -0.78 -18.15
N ILE A 160 -13.98 -1.04 -16.93
CA ILE A 160 -13.65 -2.38 -16.43
C ILE A 160 -14.80 -2.85 -15.55
N SER A 161 -15.34 -4.03 -15.83
CA SER A 161 -16.46 -4.61 -15.09
C SER A 161 -16.05 -5.91 -14.39
N TYR A 162 -16.55 -6.11 -13.17
CA TYR A 162 -16.28 -7.27 -12.33
C TYR A 162 -17.57 -8.04 -12.10
N GLN A 163 -17.67 -9.22 -12.69
CA GLN A 163 -18.74 -10.16 -12.38
C GLN A 163 -18.33 -11.02 -11.21
N ARG A 164 -19.31 -11.40 -10.39
CA ARG A 164 -19.08 -12.16 -9.16
C ARG A 164 -19.94 -13.41 -9.13
N ASN A 165 -19.41 -14.47 -8.53
CA ASN A 165 -20.17 -15.68 -8.23
C ASN A 165 -21.12 -15.45 -7.03
N SER A 166 -21.90 -16.48 -6.68
CA SER A 166 -22.84 -16.45 -5.54
C SER A 166 -22.16 -16.19 -4.19
N ASN A 167 -20.87 -16.49 -4.06
CA ASN A 167 -20.07 -16.23 -2.85
C ASN A 167 -19.47 -14.82 -2.84
N GLY A 168 -19.79 -13.98 -3.83
CA GLY A 168 -19.29 -12.61 -3.95
C GLY A 168 -17.84 -12.51 -4.43
N GLN A 169 -17.20 -13.59 -4.88
CA GLN A 169 -15.85 -13.58 -5.44
C GLN A 169 -15.90 -13.23 -6.93
N VAL A 170 -14.89 -12.52 -7.44
CA VAL A 170 -14.83 -12.13 -8.86
C VAL A 170 -14.58 -13.36 -9.72
N ASN A 171 -15.52 -13.73 -10.59
CA ASN A 171 -15.37 -14.89 -11.49
C ASN A 171 -15.04 -14.48 -12.94
N GLN A 172 -15.26 -13.20 -13.30
CA GLN A 172 -14.93 -12.65 -14.61
C GLN A 172 -14.61 -11.15 -14.53
N VAL A 173 -13.66 -10.71 -15.35
CA VAL A 173 -13.29 -9.32 -15.56
C VAL A 173 -13.37 -9.00 -17.06
N THR A 174 -14.11 -7.95 -17.41
CA THR A 174 -14.27 -7.51 -18.80
C THR A 174 -13.92 -6.03 -18.97
N GLY A 175 -13.59 -5.64 -20.20
CA GLY A 175 -13.32 -4.26 -20.61
C GLY A 175 -14.23 -3.85 -21.76
N GLN A 176 -14.71 -2.60 -21.74
CA GLN A 176 -15.50 -2.03 -22.83
C GLN A 176 -15.18 -0.53 -22.98
N PHE A 177 -14.90 -0.07 -24.20
CA PHE A 177 -14.74 1.36 -24.48
C PHE A 177 -16.09 2.03 -24.69
N LYS A 178 -16.24 3.27 -24.21
CA LYS A 178 -17.43 4.09 -24.40
C LYS A 178 -17.76 4.21 -25.91
N GLY A 179 -19.00 3.87 -26.26
CA GLY A 179 -19.49 3.90 -27.65
C GLY A 179 -19.16 2.66 -28.47
N SER A 180 -18.49 1.66 -27.89
CA SER A 180 -18.30 0.34 -28.50
C SER A 180 -19.30 -0.65 -27.93
N ASP A 181 -19.90 -1.47 -28.79
CA ASP A 181 -20.72 -2.62 -28.37
C ASP A 181 -19.87 -3.87 -28.06
N GLN A 182 -18.56 -3.82 -28.34
CA GLN A 182 -17.65 -4.94 -28.11
C GLN A 182 -17.21 -4.98 -26.65
N THR A 183 -17.55 -6.07 -25.97
CA THR A 183 -16.99 -6.41 -24.66
C THR A 183 -15.77 -7.32 -24.84
N ILE A 184 -14.65 -6.92 -24.25
CA ILE A 184 -13.38 -7.65 -24.25
C ILE A 184 -13.30 -8.46 -22.96
N ASN A 185 -13.10 -9.77 -23.06
CA ASN A 185 -12.80 -10.59 -21.89
C ASN A 185 -11.34 -10.37 -21.47
N LEU A 186 -11.10 -9.94 -20.24
CA LEU A 186 -9.74 -9.74 -19.71
C LEU A 186 -9.29 -10.95 -18.89
N ALA A 187 -10.20 -11.50 -18.08
CA ALA A 187 -10.04 -12.76 -17.39
C ALA A 187 -11.42 -13.41 -17.16
N ASN A 188 -11.54 -14.72 -17.36
CA ASN A 188 -12.73 -15.50 -17.05
C ASN A 188 -12.35 -16.79 -16.30
N ASN A 189 -13.37 -17.54 -15.88
CA ASN A 189 -13.22 -18.80 -15.16
C ASN A 189 -12.34 -18.67 -13.91
N ILE A 190 -12.38 -17.50 -13.26
CA ILE A 190 -11.58 -17.24 -12.06
C ILE A 190 -12.15 -18.11 -10.93
N GLY A 191 -11.39 -19.15 -10.58
CA GLY A 191 -11.72 -20.11 -9.53
C GLY A 191 -10.83 -19.89 -8.32
N TYR A 192 -11.30 -20.30 -7.15
CA TYR A 192 -10.66 -20.06 -5.87
C TYR A 192 -10.58 -21.36 -5.08
N VAL A 193 -9.54 -21.49 -4.26
CA VAL A 193 -9.53 -22.43 -3.15
C VAL A 193 -10.63 -21.99 -2.15
N PRO A 194 -11.34 -22.90 -1.46
CA PRO A 194 -12.32 -22.53 -0.45
C PRO A 194 -11.75 -21.54 0.57
N PHE A 195 -12.41 -20.38 0.73
CA PHE A 195 -11.97 -19.28 1.60
C PHE A 195 -10.53 -18.78 1.34
N GLY A 196 -10.00 -19.06 0.15
CA GLY A 196 -8.58 -18.90 -0.16
C GLY A 196 -8.33 -18.11 -1.44
N PRO A 197 -7.06 -18.11 -1.90
CA PRO A 197 -6.64 -17.35 -3.07
C PRO A 197 -7.16 -17.95 -4.38
N VAL A 198 -6.91 -17.22 -5.48
CA VAL A 198 -7.21 -17.68 -6.84
C VAL A 198 -6.46 -18.97 -7.13
N GLN A 199 -7.19 -20.02 -7.47
CA GLN A 199 -6.67 -21.32 -7.90
C GLN A 199 -6.45 -21.38 -9.41
N GLN A 200 -7.34 -20.74 -10.17
CA GLN A 200 -7.26 -20.75 -11.64
C GLN A 200 -7.85 -19.48 -12.24
N LEU A 201 -7.40 -19.12 -13.44
CA LEU A 201 -8.11 -18.19 -14.32
C LEU A 201 -7.68 -18.42 -15.77
N THR A 202 -8.51 -17.99 -16.71
CA THR A 202 -8.16 -17.91 -18.13
C THR A 202 -8.11 -16.45 -18.56
N TRP A 203 -6.98 -16.00 -19.09
CA TRP A 203 -6.82 -14.64 -19.61
C TRP A 203 -7.56 -14.46 -20.94
N GLY A 204 -7.79 -13.20 -21.34
CA GLY A 204 -8.40 -12.84 -22.62
C GLY A 204 -7.72 -13.41 -23.86
N ASN A 205 -6.42 -13.74 -23.77
CA ASN A 205 -5.65 -14.38 -24.84
C ASN A 205 -5.78 -15.92 -24.85
N GLY A 206 -6.66 -16.50 -24.02
CA GLY A 206 -6.93 -17.93 -23.96
C GLY A 206 -5.91 -18.75 -23.15
N LYS A 207 -4.88 -18.14 -22.58
CA LYS A 207 -3.94 -18.84 -21.69
C LYS A 207 -4.57 -19.03 -20.30
N THR A 208 -4.27 -20.15 -19.66
CA THR A 208 -4.80 -20.48 -18.34
C THR A 208 -3.69 -20.52 -17.31
N LEU A 209 -3.93 -19.85 -16.18
CA LEU A 209 -3.17 -19.97 -14.95
C LEU A 209 -3.79 -21.06 -14.10
N ASN A 210 -2.98 -21.97 -13.58
CA ASN A 210 -3.34 -22.91 -12.53
C ASN A 210 -2.36 -22.76 -11.37
N ARG A 211 -2.88 -22.80 -10.15
CA ARG A 211 -2.10 -22.69 -8.92
C ARG A 211 -2.48 -23.80 -7.96
N GLN A 212 -1.47 -24.33 -7.27
CA GLN A 212 -1.66 -25.24 -6.16
C GLN A 212 -1.09 -24.62 -4.89
N TYR A 213 -1.74 -24.92 -3.79
CA TYR A 213 -1.38 -24.41 -2.48
C TYR A 213 -1.28 -25.57 -1.50
N ASP A 214 -0.45 -25.41 -0.47
CA ASP A 214 -0.44 -26.31 0.68
C ASP A 214 -1.62 -26.00 1.63
N GLN A 215 -1.61 -26.62 2.82
CA GLN A 215 -2.66 -26.46 3.82
C GLN A 215 -2.64 -25.07 4.51
N ASP A 216 -1.50 -24.38 4.47
CA ASP A 216 -1.34 -23.01 4.99
C ASP A 216 -1.62 -21.95 3.92
N LEU A 217 -2.12 -22.37 2.76
CA LEU A 217 -2.42 -21.53 1.59
C LEU A 217 -1.17 -20.85 0.99
N GLN A 218 0.01 -21.44 1.19
CA GLN A 218 1.24 -21.01 0.52
C GLN A 218 1.28 -21.58 -0.90
N LEU A 219 1.69 -20.78 -1.87
CA LEU A 219 1.72 -21.17 -3.28
C LEU A 219 2.85 -22.18 -3.50
N ILE A 220 2.54 -23.45 -3.78
CA ILE A 220 3.56 -24.50 -4.02
C ILE A 220 3.78 -24.79 -5.51
N GLN A 221 2.82 -24.41 -6.36
CA GLN A 221 2.96 -24.56 -7.80
C GLN A 221 2.20 -23.47 -8.56
N GLN A 222 2.79 -22.97 -9.64
CA GLN A 222 2.14 -22.09 -10.60
C GLN A 222 2.44 -22.52 -12.04
N THR A 223 1.38 -22.71 -12.82
CA THR A 223 1.46 -23.22 -14.20
C THR A 223 0.66 -22.34 -15.15
N VAL A 224 1.35 -21.85 -16.18
CA VAL A 224 0.81 -21.39 -17.45
C VAL A 224 1.49 -22.25 -18.52
N GLN A 225 0.77 -23.24 -19.01
CA GLN A 225 1.35 -24.34 -19.80
C GLN A 225 2.25 -23.84 -20.96
N GLY A 226 3.50 -24.31 -20.97
CA GLY A 226 4.51 -23.96 -21.97
C GLY A 226 4.98 -22.49 -21.95
N ILE A 227 4.60 -21.70 -20.93
CA ILE A 227 5.02 -20.31 -20.74
C ILE A 227 5.75 -20.14 -19.40
N GLN A 228 5.17 -20.68 -18.32
CA GLN A 228 5.73 -20.61 -16.99
C GLN A 228 5.26 -21.80 -16.18
N GLU A 229 6.18 -22.59 -15.65
CA GLU A 229 5.85 -23.73 -14.80
C GLU A 229 6.84 -23.73 -13.64
N LEU A 230 6.36 -23.32 -12.46
CA LEU A 230 7.17 -23.08 -11.28
C LEU A 230 6.69 -23.94 -10.12
N ASN A 231 7.63 -24.55 -9.40
CA ASN A 231 7.39 -25.10 -8.06
C ASN A 231 8.09 -24.24 -7.03
N TYR A 232 7.49 -24.11 -5.85
CA TYR A 232 8.02 -23.33 -4.73
C TYR A 232 8.20 -24.22 -3.51
N GLN A 233 9.34 -24.05 -2.84
CA GLN A 233 9.64 -24.73 -1.58
C GLN A 233 9.71 -23.73 -0.45
N TYR A 234 9.32 -24.17 0.75
CA TYR A 234 9.31 -23.36 1.95
C TYR A 234 10.01 -24.07 3.11
N ASP A 235 10.61 -23.30 4.02
CA ASP A 235 10.98 -23.81 5.34
C ASP A 235 9.76 -23.76 6.30
N PRO A 236 9.88 -24.29 7.53
CA PRO A 236 8.77 -24.26 8.50
C PRO A 236 8.31 -22.86 8.93
N ASN A 237 9.12 -21.81 8.70
CA ASN A 237 8.76 -20.43 9.01
C ASN A 237 8.04 -19.75 7.82
N GLY A 238 7.91 -20.43 6.68
CA GLY A 238 7.28 -19.91 5.46
C GLY A 238 8.21 -19.09 4.58
N ASN A 239 9.52 -19.17 4.78
CA ASN A 239 10.48 -18.56 3.87
C ASN A 239 10.62 -19.41 2.61
N ILE A 240 10.63 -18.79 1.43
CA ILE A 240 10.85 -19.49 0.16
C ILE A 240 12.30 -20.00 0.13
N THR A 241 12.51 -21.31 0.19
CA THR A 241 13.85 -21.92 0.12
C THR A 241 14.26 -22.29 -1.30
N GLY A 242 13.30 -22.38 -2.21
CA GLY A 242 13.56 -22.71 -3.60
C GLY A 242 12.46 -22.28 -4.55
N ILE A 243 12.85 -22.05 -5.80
CA ILE A 243 11.96 -21.87 -6.95
C ILE A 243 12.52 -22.71 -8.09
N ASP A 244 11.84 -23.79 -8.44
CA ASP A 244 12.19 -24.61 -9.60
C ASP A 244 11.44 -24.12 -10.83
N ASN A 245 12.16 -23.90 -11.93
CA ASN A 245 11.59 -23.58 -13.23
C ASN A 245 11.56 -24.84 -14.11
N LEU A 246 10.39 -25.47 -14.21
CA LEU A 246 10.20 -26.74 -14.90
C LEU A 246 10.37 -26.62 -16.42
N LEU A 247 10.38 -25.40 -16.97
CA LEU A 247 10.66 -25.15 -18.39
C LEU A 247 12.14 -24.86 -18.67
N ALA A 248 12.92 -24.55 -17.64
CA ALA A 248 14.31 -24.14 -17.76
C ALA A 248 15.03 -24.34 -16.43
N GLU A 249 15.42 -25.59 -16.13
CA GLU A 249 16.05 -25.99 -14.86
C GLU A 249 17.30 -25.19 -14.51
N GLN A 250 18.02 -24.70 -15.53
CA GLN A 250 19.17 -23.82 -15.33
C GLN A 250 18.81 -22.51 -14.60
N ASN A 251 17.53 -22.13 -14.57
CA ASN A 251 17.01 -20.95 -13.89
C ASN A 251 16.45 -21.26 -12.49
N ASN A 252 16.62 -22.48 -11.98
CA ASN A 252 16.24 -22.80 -10.60
C ASN A 252 17.01 -21.89 -9.64
N SER A 253 16.34 -21.52 -8.56
CA SER A 253 16.89 -20.66 -7.52
C SER A 253 16.73 -21.30 -6.16
N SER A 254 17.69 -21.10 -5.27
CA SER A 254 17.60 -21.50 -3.87
C SER A 254 18.02 -20.35 -2.94
N TYR A 255 17.49 -20.38 -1.72
CA TYR A 255 17.64 -19.30 -0.75
C TYR A 255 17.94 -19.87 0.63
N GLY A 256 18.88 -19.24 1.32
CA GLY A 256 19.25 -19.56 2.70
C GLY A 256 18.94 -18.40 3.63
N TYR A 257 18.50 -18.72 4.84
CA TYR A 257 18.11 -17.76 5.86
C TYR A 257 18.88 -18.00 7.15
N ASP A 258 19.13 -16.92 7.90
CA ASP A 258 19.60 -17.04 9.29
C ASP A 258 18.42 -17.28 10.26
N PRO A 259 18.68 -17.53 11.56
CA PRO A 259 17.61 -17.78 12.54
C PRO A 259 16.64 -16.61 12.79
N LEU A 260 16.88 -15.44 12.20
CA LEU A 260 15.98 -14.28 12.23
C LEU A 260 15.23 -14.11 10.91
N ASP A 261 15.21 -15.15 10.06
CA ASP A 261 14.57 -15.18 8.75
C ASP A 261 15.14 -14.13 7.76
N ARG A 262 16.40 -13.73 7.95
CA ARG A 262 17.09 -12.82 7.02
C ARG A 262 17.79 -13.62 5.94
N LEU A 263 17.59 -13.24 4.68
CA LEU A 263 18.23 -13.86 3.52
C LEU A 263 19.75 -13.73 3.61
N ILE A 264 20.47 -14.83 3.84
CA ILE A 264 21.93 -14.87 3.89
C ILE A 264 22.55 -15.43 2.62
N GLU A 265 21.77 -16.13 1.80
CA GLU A 265 22.25 -16.76 0.58
C GLU A 265 21.18 -16.80 -0.50
N GLU A 266 21.61 -16.55 -1.74
CA GLU A 266 20.81 -16.70 -2.95
C GLU A 266 21.69 -17.39 -4.00
N GLN A 267 21.24 -18.51 -4.54
CA GLN A 267 21.95 -19.23 -5.60
C GLN A 267 21.00 -19.43 -6.78
N ALA A 268 21.40 -18.96 -7.96
CA ALA A 268 20.66 -19.12 -9.21
C ALA A 268 21.61 -19.11 -10.42
N ASN A 269 21.05 -18.98 -11.63
CA ASN A 269 21.80 -18.98 -12.89
C ASN A 269 22.88 -17.89 -13.03
N TYR A 270 22.76 -16.78 -12.29
CA TYR A 270 23.72 -15.68 -12.27
C TYR A 270 24.85 -15.88 -11.24
N GLY A 271 24.92 -17.06 -10.61
CA GLY A 271 25.88 -17.40 -9.57
C GLY A 271 25.30 -17.30 -8.16
N ARG A 272 26.19 -17.30 -7.17
CA ARG A 272 25.87 -17.28 -5.75
C ARG A 272 26.08 -15.89 -5.16
N LYS A 273 25.13 -15.42 -4.37
CA LYS A 273 25.24 -14.20 -3.57
C LYS A 273 25.09 -14.54 -2.09
N THR A 274 25.95 -13.96 -1.27
CA THR A 274 25.83 -14.05 0.18
C THR A 274 25.73 -12.67 0.82
N TYR A 275 25.04 -12.61 1.94
CA TYR A 275 24.71 -11.38 2.66
C TYR A 275 25.12 -11.48 4.12
N GLU A 276 25.73 -10.41 4.64
CA GLU A 276 26.03 -10.28 6.06
C GLU A 276 25.28 -9.07 6.61
N TYR A 277 24.83 -9.18 7.86
CA TYR A 277 24.03 -8.18 8.54
C TYR A 277 24.66 -7.81 9.87
N ASP A 278 24.51 -6.55 10.28
CA ASP A 278 24.78 -6.14 11.64
C ASP A 278 23.65 -6.60 12.60
N PRO A 279 23.83 -6.44 13.92
CA PRO A 279 22.82 -6.84 14.91
C PRO A 279 21.47 -6.11 14.82
N VAL A 280 21.36 -5.03 14.06
CA VAL A 280 20.10 -4.29 13.87
C VAL A 280 19.51 -4.50 12.47
N GLY A 281 20.05 -5.45 11.71
CA GLY A 281 19.53 -5.83 10.40
C GLY A 281 19.99 -4.96 9.24
N ASN A 282 20.98 -4.08 9.42
CA ASN A 282 21.60 -3.42 8.27
C ASN A 282 22.46 -4.42 7.53
N ARG A 283 22.26 -4.58 6.22
CA ARG A 283 23.17 -5.36 5.38
C ARG A 283 24.51 -4.65 5.30
N THR A 284 25.55 -5.25 5.86
CA THR A 284 26.93 -4.71 5.90
C THR A 284 27.77 -5.16 4.73
N LYS A 285 27.45 -6.32 4.14
CA LYS A 285 28.20 -6.88 3.02
C LYS A 285 27.31 -7.66 2.05
N ARG A 286 27.73 -7.66 0.79
CA ARG A 286 27.23 -8.54 -0.27
C ARG A 286 28.41 -9.09 -1.05
N THR A 287 28.54 -10.39 -1.11
CA THR A 287 29.53 -11.08 -1.96
C THR A 287 28.83 -11.67 -3.18
N THR A 288 29.46 -11.64 -4.35
CA THR A 288 28.95 -12.28 -5.57
C THR A 288 30.03 -13.18 -6.15
N GLU A 289 29.70 -14.47 -6.26
CA GLU A 289 30.51 -15.51 -6.88
C GLU A 289 29.82 -15.90 -8.19
N LYS A 290 30.55 -15.86 -9.31
CA LYS A 290 30.04 -16.25 -10.63
C LYS A 290 30.33 -17.72 -10.90
#